data_AF-A0A943GM38-F1
#
_entry.id   AF-A0A943GM38-F1
#
_cell.length_a   1.000
_cell.length_b   1.000
_cell.length_c   1.000
_cell.angle_alpha   90.00
_cell.angle_beta   90.00
_cell.angle_gamma   90.00
#
_symmetry.space_group_name_H-M   'P 1'
#
loop_
_entity.id
_entity.type
_entity.pdbx_description
1 polymer ?
#
loop_
_entity_poly.entity_id
_entity_poly.type
_entity_poly.pdbx_seq_one_letter_code
_entity_poly.pdbx_strand_id
1 'polypeptide(L)'
;MRLKNKHFVVQIDECSFFSEPNDKYCNIIIEHNGGTAFTGVVLVEDKKEKVAKEILKSLEYYKNLPFVSNLPRLLKRLVMSQYNSETGTIYYDNDGHFPFSDEEVEEIISQITEYRLEKWIKVNLQALDGEAIICCDSGLCTNFNFCM
;
A
#
# COMPACT_ATOMS: atom_id res chain seq x y z
N MET A 1 -10.99 13.43 -9.49
CA MET A 1 -10.44 13.91 -10.78
C MET A 1 -10.33 12.76 -11.78
N ARG A 2 -10.63 12.99 -13.06
CA ARG A 2 -10.56 11.97 -14.13
C ARG A 2 -9.80 12.50 -15.35
N LEU A 3 -8.80 11.75 -15.81
CA LEU A 3 -8.00 12.05 -17.00
C LEU A 3 -8.08 10.89 -17.99
N LYS A 4 -8.30 11.17 -19.28
CA LYS A 4 -8.49 10.15 -20.31
C LYS A 4 -7.55 10.38 -21.50
N ASN A 5 -7.03 9.29 -22.05
CA ASN A 5 -6.42 9.24 -23.38
C ASN A 5 -7.15 8.20 -24.26
N LYS A 6 -6.59 7.87 -25.44
CA LYS A 6 -7.25 7.00 -26.43
C LYS A 6 -7.62 5.61 -25.89
N HIS A 7 -6.86 5.07 -24.93
CA HIS A 7 -7.02 3.70 -24.42
C HIS A 7 -7.14 3.61 -22.90
N PHE A 8 -6.72 4.64 -22.18
CA PHE A 8 -6.63 4.65 -20.73
C PHE A 8 -7.46 5.75 -20.10
N VAL A 9 -7.98 5.44 -18.91
CA VAL A 9 -8.59 6.41 -18.01
C VAL A 9 -7.90 6.28 -16.66
N VAL A 10 -7.47 7.40 -16.10
CA VAL A 10 -6.96 7.48 -14.72
C VAL A 10 -7.97 8.29 -13.91
N GLN A 11 -8.50 7.68 -12.86
CA GLN A 11 -9.35 8.34 -11.88
C GLN A 11 -8.61 8.38 -10.55
N ILE A 12 -8.53 9.57 -9.95
CA ILE A 12 -8.01 9.77 -8.59
C ILE A 12 -9.15 10.38 -7.77
N ASP A 13 -9.47 9.79 -6.63
CA ASP A 13 -10.57 10.26 -5.78
C ASP A 13 -10.29 11.66 -5.22
N GLU A 14 -11.37 12.34 -4.80
CA GLU A 14 -11.25 13.71 -4.29
C GLU A 14 -10.76 13.77 -2.84
N CYS A 15 -11.16 12.80 -2.04
CA CYS A 15 -10.80 12.70 -0.62
C CYS A 15 -9.48 11.94 -0.44
N SER A 16 -8.80 12.23 0.67
CA SER A 16 -7.76 11.33 1.15
C SER A 16 -8.35 9.97 1.49
N PHE A 17 -7.56 8.93 1.25
CA PHE A 17 -7.86 7.55 1.54
C PHE A 17 -7.79 7.27 3.05
N PHE A 18 -6.77 7.81 3.72
CA PHE A 18 -6.65 7.81 5.18
C PHE A 18 -7.21 9.10 5.77
N SER A 19 -7.66 9.03 7.03
CA SER A 19 -8.17 10.19 7.76
C SER A 19 -7.08 11.07 8.37
N GLU A 20 -5.82 10.61 8.35
CA GLU A 20 -4.69 11.34 8.92
C GLU A 20 -4.50 12.68 8.17
N PRO A 21 -4.51 13.85 8.85
CA PRO A 21 -4.63 15.16 8.19
C PRO A 21 -3.48 15.52 7.23
N ASN A 22 -2.31 14.92 7.43
CA ASN A 22 -1.12 15.18 6.62
C ASN A 22 -0.96 14.19 5.46
N ASP A 23 -1.75 13.12 5.45
CA ASP A 23 -1.65 12.06 4.47
C ASP A 23 -2.49 12.40 3.23
N LYS A 24 -1.78 12.65 2.14
CA LYS A 24 -2.38 12.96 0.83
C LYS A 24 -2.50 11.72 -0.05
N TYR A 25 -2.70 10.56 0.57
CA TYR A 25 -2.94 9.33 -0.18
C TYR A 25 -4.35 9.36 -0.75
N CYS A 26 -4.52 9.04 -2.03
CA CYS A 26 -5.83 8.96 -2.67
C CYS A 26 -5.99 7.61 -3.35
N ASN A 27 -7.23 7.12 -3.36
CA ASN A 27 -7.60 6.00 -4.21
C ASN A 27 -7.39 6.36 -5.69
N ILE A 28 -6.94 5.36 -6.44
CA ILE A 28 -6.77 5.44 -7.87
C ILE A 28 -7.36 4.22 -8.55
N ILE A 29 -8.01 4.47 -9.69
CA ILE A 29 -8.45 3.46 -10.64
C ILE A 29 -7.84 3.78 -12.00
N ILE A 30 -7.25 2.78 -12.63
CA ILE A 30 -6.79 2.86 -14.02
C ILE A 30 -7.62 1.88 -14.85
N GLU A 31 -8.33 2.40 -15.84
CA GLU A 31 -9.07 1.60 -16.82
C GLU A 31 -8.26 1.49 -18.11
N HIS A 32 -8.27 0.32 -18.75
CA HIS A 32 -7.69 0.06 -20.07
C HIS A 32 -8.74 -0.58 -20.98
N ASN A 33 -9.06 0.06 -22.11
CA ASN A 33 -10.08 -0.40 -23.07
C ASN A 33 -11.44 -0.76 -22.44
N GLY A 34 -11.84 -0.03 -21.39
CA GLY A 34 -13.13 -0.21 -20.71
C GLY A 34 -13.14 -1.24 -19.58
N GLY A 35 -12.02 -1.92 -19.30
CA GLY A 35 -11.87 -2.77 -18.11
C GLY A 35 -10.93 -2.15 -17.08
N THR A 36 -11.12 -2.45 -15.79
CA THR A 36 -10.19 -2.05 -14.73
C THR A 36 -8.87 -2.81 -14.88
N ALA A 37 -7.76 -2.08 -15.03
CA ALA A 37 -6.42 -2.63 -15.10
C ALA A 37 -5.67 -2.49 -13.76
N PHE A 38 -6.04 -1.51 -12.94
CA PHE A 38 -5.42 -1.26 -11.64
C PHE A 38 -6.41 -0.60 -10.69
N THR A 39 -6.37 -1.04 -9.43
CA THR A 39 -7.00 -0.36 -8.29
C THR A 39 -5.95 -0.27 -7.19
N GLY A 40 -5.77 0.89 -6.60
CA GLY A 40 -4.79 1.05 -5.52
C GLY A 40 -4.80 2.44 -4.91
N VAL A 41 -3.69 2.78 -4.27
CA VAL A 41 -3.51 4.05 -3.55
C VAL A 41 -2.25 4.73 -4.08
N VAL A 42 -2.30 6.06 -4.20
CA VAL A 42 -1.15 6.88 -4.61
C VAL A 42 -1.01 8.10 -3.71
N LEU A 43 0.23 8.50 -3.46
CA LEU A 43 0.51 9.77 -2.78
C LEU A 43 0.29 10.95 -3.76
N VAL A 44 -0.46 11.96 -3.31
CA VAL A 44 -0.79 13.15 -4.09
C VAL A 44 -0.14 14.38 -3.45
N GLU A 45 1.17 14.55 -3.67
CA GLU A 45 1.92 15.69 -3.11
C GLU A 45 1.64 17.01 -3.86
N ASP A 46 1.25 16.91 -5.14
CA ASP A 46 0.98 18.03 -6.04
C ASP A 46 -0.50 18.02 -6.50
N LYS A 47 -0.86 18.90 -7.44
CA LYS A 47 -2.17 18.89 -8.09
C LYS A 47 -2.44 17.53 -8.71
N LYS A 48 -3.60 16.95 -8.38
CA LYS A 48 -4.05 15.64 -8.90
C LYS A 48 -3.87 15.50 -10.41
N GLU A 49 -4.12 16.56 -11.19
CA GLU A 49 -3.93 16.55 -12.66
C GLU A 49 -2.50 16.22 -13.08
N LYS A 50 -1.50 16.77 -12.37
CA LYS A 50 -0.08 16.48 -12.62
C LYS A 50 0.22 15.02 -12.26
N VAL A 51 -0.26 14.57 -11.10
CA VAL A 51 -0.10 13.18 -10.64
C VAL A 51 -0.69 12.20 -11.65
N ALA A 52 -1.91 12.44 -12.17
CA ALA A 52 -2.49 11.57 -13.20
C ALA A 52 -1.72 11.60 -14.53
N LYS A 53 -1.13 12.74 -14.92
CA LYS A 53 -0.25 12.81 -16.10
C LYS A 53 1.03 11.99 -15.89
N GLU A 54 1.58 11.97 -14.69
CA GLU A 54 2.75 11.15 -14.34
C GLU A 54 2.39 9.67 -14.32
N ILE A 55 1.24 9.30 -13.74
CA ILE A 55 0.72 7.93 -13.79
C ILE A 55 0.55 7.46 -15.24
N LEU A 56 -0.02 8.30 -16.12
CA LEU A 56 -0.17 7.97 -17.55
C LEU A 56 1.17 7.73 -18.25
N LYS A 57 2.25 8.40 -17.82
CA LYS A 57 3.60 8.17 -18.35
C LYS A 57 4.24 6.88 -17.80
N SER A 58 3.81 6.46 -16.62
CA SER A 58 4.34 5.31 -15.89
C SER A 58 3.35 4.13 -15.84
N LEU A 59 2.42 4.01 -16.79
CA LEU A 59 1.37 2.97 -16.78
C LEU A 59 1.92 1.55 -16.66
N GLU A 60 3.06 1.28 -17.30
CA GLU A 60 3.68 -0.04 -17.26
C GLU A 60 4.20 -0.41 -15.87
N TYR A 61 4.60 0.58 -15.05
CA TYR A 61 4.93 0.34 -13.65
C TYR A 61 3.69 -0.13 -12.88
N TYR A 62 2.58 0.61 -12.94
CA TYR A 62 1.35 0.29 -12.21
C TYR A 62 0.74 -1.06 -12.64
N LYS A 63 0.81 -1.39 -13.94
CA LYS A 63 0.34 -2.68 -14.46
C LYS A 63 1.14 -3.87 -13.95
N ASN A 64 2.41 -3.68 -13.63
CA ASN A 64 3.32 -4.73 -13.17
C ASN A 64 3.44 -4.78 -11.65
N LEU A 65 2.70 -3.96 -10.91
CA LEU A 65 2.65 -4.07 -9.46
C LEU A 65 2.04 -5.42 -9.05
N PRO A 66 2.58 -6.08 -8.01
CA PRO A 66 2.07 -7.36 -7.55
C PRO A 66 0.62 -7.24 -7.08
N PHE A 67 -0.20 -8.21 -7.46
CA PHE A 67 -1.57 -8.31 -6.99
C PHE A 67 -1.60 -8.74 -5.53
N VAL A 68 -2.36 -8.03 -4.70
CA VAL A 68 -2.52 -8.37 -3.27
C VAL A 68 -3.10 -9.77 -3.08
N SER A 69 -3.92 -10.24 -4.03
CA SER A 69 -4.48 -11.60 -4.02
C SER A 69 -3.40 -12.68 -4.05
N ASN A 70 -2.26 -12.42 -4.70
CA ASN A 70 -1.16 -13.35 -4.93
C ASN A 70 -0.02 -13.25 -3.89
N LEU A 71 -0.10 -12.29 -2.95
CA LEU A 71 0.92 -12.16 -1.93
C LEU A 71 0.92 -13.36 -0.96
N PRO A 72 2.08 -13.74 -0.42
CA PRO A 72 2.18 -14.70 0.67
C PRO A 72 1.27 -14.30 1.84
N ARG A 73 0.78 -15.30 2.60
CA ARG A 73 -0.26 -15.10 3.63
C ARG A 73 0.08 -14.00 4.63
N LEU A 74 1.31 -13.99 5.15
CA LEU A 74 1.73 -13.04 6.18
C LEU A 74 1.87 -11.61 5.63
N LEU A 75 2.58 -11.43 4.52
CA LEU A 75 2.67 -10.13 3.87
C LEU A 75 1.29 -9.61 3.44
N LYS A 76 0.43 -10.48 2.87
CA LYS A 76 -0.95 -10.12 2.51
C LYS A 76 -1.73 -9.63 3.73
N ARG A 77 -1.58 -10.28 4.88
CA ARG A 77 -2.20 -9.85 6.14
C ARG A 77 -1.73 -8.45 6.53
N LEU A 78 -0.42 -8.19 6.52
CA LEU A 78 0.13 -6.86 6.85
C LEU A 78 -0.39 -5.77 5.91
N VAL A 79 -0.32 -6.01 4.60
CA VAL A 79 -0.78 -5.07 3.56
C VAL A 79 -2.28 -4.80 3.67
N MET A 80 -3.10 -5.83 3.86
CA MET A 80 -4.55 -5.67 4.00
C MET A 80 -4.95 -5.00 5.30
N SER A 81 -4.27 -5.31 6.42
CA SER A 81 -4.51 -4.58 7.66
C SER A 81 -4.21 -3.09 7.45
N GLN A 82 -3.05 -2.76 6.89
CA GLN A 82 -2.62 -1.38 6.64
C GLN A 82 -3.60 -0.64 5.70
N TYR A 83 -3.97 -1.28 4.59
CA TYR A 83 -4.93 -0.75 3.63
C TYR A 83 -6.31 -0.45 4.25
N ASN A 84 -6.78 -1.29 5.18
CA ASN A 84 -8.07 -1.11 5.86
C ASN A 84 -7.99 -0.24 7.11
N SER A 85 -6.80 0.25 7.47
CA SER A 85 -6.63 1.12 8.63
C SER A 85 -7.16 2.52 8.32
N GLU A 86 -7.73 3.17 9.34
CA GLU A 86 -8.23 4.53 9.21
C GLU A 86 -7.08 5.55 9.05
N THR A 87 -6.00 5.38 9.81
CA THR A 87 -4.86 6.31 9.89
C THR A 87 -3.75 6.02 8.87
N GLY A 88 -3.82 4.88 8.18
CA GLY A 88 -2.79 4.43 7.26
C GLY A 88 -1.59 3.75 7.90
N THR A 89 -1.24 4.05 9.15
CA THR A 89 -0.12 3.38 9.83
C THR A 89 -0.64 2.35 10.82
N ILE A 90 -0.06 1.15 10.81
CA ILE A 90 -0.37 0.09 11.78
C ILE A 90 0.88 -0.29 12.57
N TYR A 91 0.68 -0.47 13.88
CA TYR A 91 1.67 -1.00 14.81
C TYR A 91 1.19 -2.34 15.36
N TYR A 92 2.11 -3.29 15.43
CA TYR A 92 1.94 -4.55 16.13
C TYR A 92 2.91 -4.53 17.31
N ASP A 93 2.37 -4.24 18.48
CA ASP A 93 3.14 -3.99 19.69
C ASP A 93 3.58 -5.28 20.36
N ASN A 94 4.75 -5.22 21.01
CA ASN A 94 5.25 -6.27 21.88
C ASN A 94 4.48 -6.25 23.18
N ASP A 95 3.22 -6.67 23.11
CA ASP A 95 2.36 -6.86 24.28
C ASP A 95 1.87 -8.32 24.32
N GLY A 96 1.07 -8.66 25.33
CA GLY A 96 0.48 -9.99 25.46
C GLY A 96 -0.46 -10.40 24.30
N HIS A 97 -0.65 -9.55 23.29
CA HIS A 97 -1.51 -9.74 22.14
C HIS A 97 -0.77 -9.67 20.80
N PHE A 98 0.58 -9.72 20.79
CA PHE A 98 1.34 -9.79 19.54
C PHE A 98 0.90 -10.98 18.67
N PRO A 99 0.42 -10.76 17.43
CA PRO A 99 -0.38 -11.75 16.73
C PRO A 99 0.44 -12.64 15.77
N PHE A 100 1.76 -12.69 15.94
CA PHE A 100 2.70 -13.47 15.14
C PHE A 100 3.64 -14.26 16.04
N SER A 101 3.96 -15.49 15.65
CA SER A 101 5.05 -16.24 16.29
C SER A 101 6.42 -15.76 15.83
N ASP A 102 7.49 -16.14 16.53
CA ASP A 102 8.87 -15.84 16.13
C ASP A 102 9.18 -16.35 14.70
N GLU A 103 8.73 -17.56 14.37
CA GLU A 103 8.87 -18.15 13.02
C GLU A 103 8.12 -17.32 11.96
N GLU A 104 6.92 -16.83 12.27
CA GLU A 104 6.16 -15.96 11.37
C GLU A 104 6.85 -14.59 11.20
N VAL A 105 7.50 -14.07 12.24
CA VAL A 105 8.29 -12.83 12.16
C VAL A 105 9.51 -13.01 11.24
N GLU A 106 10.22 -14.13 11.33
CA GLU A 106 11.33 -14.45 10.41
C GLU A 106 10.84 -14.56 8.96
N GLU A 107 9.69 -15.22 8.74
CA GLU A 107 9.07 -15.32 7.42
C GLU A 107 8.67 -13.93 6.87
N ILE A 108 8.10 -13.07 7.74
CA ILE A 108 7.78 -11.68 7.40
C ILE A 108 9.04 -10.93 6.96
N ILE A 109 10.15 -11.03 7.70
CA ILE A 109 11.42 -10.37 7.35
C ILE A 109 11.90 -10.81 5.96
N SER A 110 11.86 -12.12 5.66
CA SER A 110 12.20 -12.65 4.34
C SER A 110 11.32 -12.05 3.23
N GLN A 111 10.00 -11.99 3.45
CA GLN A 111 9.04 -11.42 2.50
C GLN A 111 9.25 -9.92 2.29
N ILE A 112 9.57 -9.17 3.34
CA ILE A 112 9.91 -7.74 3.24
C ILE A 112 11.10 -7.55 2.28
N THR A 113 12.16 -8.35 2.42
CA THR A 113 13.34 -8.27 1.55
C THR A 113 13.06 -8.72 0.11
N GLU A 114 12.31 -9.80 -0.08
CA GLU A 114 11.94 -10.30 -1.41
C GLU A 114 11.17 -9.24 -2.21
N TYR A 115 10.23 -8.55 -1.56
CA TYR A 115 9.39 -7.52 -2.17
C TYR A 115 9.99 -6.10 -2.05
N ARG A 116 11.16 -5.95 -1.42
CA ARG A 116 11.88 -4.66 -1.20
C ARG A 116 11.05 -3.61 -0.46
N LEU A 117 10.43 -4.01 0.64
CA LEU A 117 9.49 -3.21 1.42
C LEU A 117 10.09 -2.61 2.69
N GLU A 118 11.41 -2.64 2.86
CA GLU A 118 12.11 -2.20 4.09
C GLU A 118 11.83 -0.72 4.44
N LYS A 119 11.49 0.10 3.44
CA LYS A 119 11.09 1.49 3.64
C LYS A 119 9.72 1.60 4.32
N TRP A 120 8.83 0.64 4.09
CA TRP A 120 7.41 0.70 4.44
C TRP A 120 7.04 -0.23 5.60
N ILE A 121 7.80 -1.30 5.81
CA ILE A 121 7.61 -2.22 6.93
C ILE A 121 8.90 -2.25 7.74
N LYS A 122 8.82 -1.80 8.99
CA LYS A 122 9.93 -1.82 9.95
C LYS A 122 9.71 -2.96 10.94
N VAL A 123 10.76 -3.71 11.22
CA VAL A 123 10.76 -4.78 12.22
C VAL A 123 11.82 -4.48 13.28
N ASN A 124 11.42 -4.42 14.55
CA ASN A 124 12.29 -4.22 15.70
C ASN A 124 12.22 -5.43 16.64
N LEU A 125 13.16 -6.36 16.48
CA LEU A 125 13.24 -7.58 17.33
C LEU A 125 13.72 -7.28 18.76
N GLN A 126 14.14 -6.05 19.04
CA GLN A 126 14.59 -5.61 20.37
C GLN A 126 13.54 -4.74 21.08
N ALA A 127 12.31 -4.68 20.55
CA ALA A 127 11.21 -3.93 21.13
C ALA A 127 10.97 -4.34 22.59
N LEU A 128 10.91 -3.37 23.48
CA LEU A 128 10.50 -3.55 24.88
C LEU A 128 8.97 -3.76 24.96
N ASP A 129 8.48 -4.16 26.14
CA ASP A 129 7.04 -4.30 26.39
C ASP A 129 6.29 -3.00 26.06
N GLY A 130 5.26 -3.12 25.22
CA GLY A 130 4.48 -1.99 24.69
C GLY A 130 5.11 -1.22 23.53
N GLU A 131 6.30 -1.61 23.03
CA GLU A 131 6.90 -1.05 21.82
C GLU A 131 6.52 -1.86 20.58
N ALA A 132 6.36 -1.19 19.43
CA ALA A 132 6.07 -1.85 18.15
C ALA A 132 7.19 -2.80 17.71
N ILE A 133 6.87 -4.09 17.54
CA ILE A 133 7.74 -5.05 16.85
C ILE A 133 7.65 -4.83 15.35
N ILE A 134 6.43 -4.69 14.81
CA ILE A 134 6.20 -4.47 13.37
C ILE A 134 5.43 -3.16 13.20
N CYS A 135 5.95 -2.28 12.35
CA CYS A 135 5.30 -1.03 11.96
C CYS A 135 5.13 -1.01 10.44
N CYS A 136 3.88 -0.87 9.96
CA CYS A 136 3.53 -0.73 8.55
C CYS A 136 3.12 0.72 8.28
N ASP A 137 3.89 1.42 7.46
CA ASP A 137 3.72 2.84 7.13
C ASP A 137 2.58 3.06 6.10
N SER A 138 1.99 4.26 6.07
CA SER A 138 0.84 4.58 5.22
C SER A 138 1.09 4.42 3.73
N GLY A 139 2.35 4.54 3.30
CA GLY A 139 2.72 4.31 1.90
C GLY A 139 2.80 2.83 1.48
N LEU A 140 2.67 1.86 2.39
CA LEU A 140 2.83 0.43 2.08
C LEU A 140 1.90 -0.01 0.93
N CYS A 141 0.61 0.32 1.02
CA CYS A 141 -0.39 -0.03 0.00
C CYS A 141 -0.08 0.52 -1.41
N THR A 142 0.75 1.54 -1.55
CA THR A 142 1.10 2.10 -2.88
C THR A 142 1.92 1.16 -3.76
N ASN A 143 2.45 0.08 -3.19
CA ASN A 143 3.30 -0.91 -3.87
C ASN A 143 2.50 -2.10 -4.45
N PHE A 144 1.16 -2.08 -4.39
CA PHE A 144 0.35 -3.24 -4.76
C PHE A 144 -0.88 -2.89 -5.60
N ASN A 145 -1.35 -3.88 -6.36
CA ASN A 145 -2.59 -3.84 -7.10
C ASN A 145 -3.70 -4.56 -6.33
N PHE A 146 -4.76 -3.83 -6.00
CA PHE A 146 -5.96 -4.28 -5.29
C PHE A 146 -7.11 -4.61 -6.25
N CYS A 147 -6.86 -4.58 -7.57
CA CYS A 147 -7.82 -5.09 -8.53
C CYS A 147 -8.02 -6.59 -8.28
N MET A 148 -9.25 -6.98 -7.94
CA MET A 148 -9.66 -8.36 -7.67
C MET A 148 -10.36 -8.98 -8.88
#